data_AF-A0A7X7KMP4-F1
#
_entry.id   AF-A0A7X7KMP4-F1
#
_cell.length_a   1.000
_cell.length_b   1.000
_cell.length_c   1.000
_cell.angle_alpha   90.00
_cell.angle_beta   90.00
_cell.angle_gamma   90.00
#
_symmetry.space_group_name_H-M   'P 1'
#
loop_
_entity.id
_entity.type
_entity.pdbx_description
1 polymer ?
#
loop_
_entity_poly.entity_id
_entity_poly.type
_entity_poly.pdbx_seq_one_letter_code
_entity_poly.pdbx_strand_id
1 'polypeptide(L)'
;DSGNTGNIFLFSNRVKFESRLSEEAFNAQMVESLKVFLAIPDKNDTLRLLDGHIDPEDFSLFMARPYFNHFTYFDYDPSAPFGKQLEANTNALLLPPETPIEALFLIEVPSGGDPTVFYDVLQYFNDLNVAPIYSVVENPELEAPFITVGLLYSRKPAELLDDFNKRNEQHAQVKVRKSLEQYVDLPRLDVSLEKEAKRAAKQRGSDEDILQVLKRLGKL
;
A
#
# COMPACT_ATOMS: atom_id res chain seq x y z
N ASP A 1 7.72 -13.20 -28.44
CA ASP A 1 7.28 -13.10 -27.04
C ASP A 1 6.15 -14.06 -26.76
N SER A 2 6.44 -15.15 -26.05
CA SER A 2 5.42 -16.04 -25.50
C SER A 2 4.69 -15.29 -24.36
N GLY A 3 3.63 -14.57 -24.72
CA GLY A 3 2.81 -13.73 -23.83
C GLY A 3 2.00 -14.54 -22.82
N ASN A 4 2.68 -15.25 -21.93
CA ASN A 4 2.11 -16.32 -21.10
C ASN A 4 2.44 -16.18 -19.62
N THR A 5 2.60 -14.95 -19.12
CA THR A 5 2.86 -14.68 -17.70
C THR A 5 1.60 -14.74 -16.82
N GLY A 6 0.41 -14.76 -17.42
CA GLY A 6 -0.84 -14.60 -16.68
C GLY A 6 -0.92 -13.23 -15.99
N ASN A 7 -1.83 -13.11 -15.03
CA ASN A 7 -2.04 -11.88 -14.28
C ASN A 7 -0.80 -11.46 -13.47
N ILE A 8 -0.55 -10.16 -13.38
CA ILE A 8 0.58 -9.60 -12.64
C ILE A 8 0.08 -8.76 -11.47
N PHE A 9 0.38 -9.20 -10.24
CA PHE A 9 0.09 -8.45 -9.02
C PHE A 9 1.32 -7.66 -8.57
N LEU A 10 1.21 -6.34 -8.52
CA LEU A 10 2.30 -5.46 -8.10
C LEU A 10 2.10 -5.00 -6.65
N PHE A 11 2.73 -5.71 -5.71
CA PHE A 11 2.74 -5.31 -4.30
C PHE A 11 3.76 -4.20 -4.03
N SER A 12 3.32 -3.14 -3.35
CA SER A 12 4.15 -2.03 -2.94
C SER A 12 4.61 -2.19 -1.49
N ASN A 13 5.93 -2.21 -1.28
CA ASN A 13 6.51 -2.18 0.07
C ASN A 13 6.32 -0.83 0.79
N ARG A 14 5.62 0.15 0.19
CA ARG A 14 5.40 1.47 0.78
C ARG A 14 4.78 1.36 2.16
N VAL A 15 3.68 0.61 2.30
CA VAL A 15 2.97 0.43 3.58
C VAL A 15 3.87 -0.20 4.63
N LYS A 16 4.69 -1.19 4.26
CA LYS A 16 5.70 -1.80 5.15
C LYS A 16 6.60 -0.74 5.78
N PHE A 17 7.13 0.18 4.97
CA PHE A 17 8.07 1.20 5.45
C PHE A 17 7.39 2.36 6.18
N GLU A 18 6.23 2.82 5.71
CA GLU A 18 5.48 3.91 6.34
C GLU A 18 4.95 3.52 7.72
N SER A 19 4.42 2.30 7.83
CA SER A 19 3.86 1.75 9.08
C SER A 19 4.88 0.99 9.93
N ARG A 20 6.15 0.91 9.50
CA ARG A 20 7.25 0.20 10.19
C ARG A 20 6.90 -1.25 10.54
N LEU A 21 6.25 -1.95 9.62
CA LEU A 21 5.85 -3.34 9.80
C LEU A 21 7.07 -4.27 9.68
N SER A 22 7.04 -5.37 10.44
CA SER A 22 7.98 -6.48 10.22
C SER A 22 7.67 -7.16 8.88
N GLU A 23 8.65 -7.90 8.36
CA GLU A 23 8.47 -8.68 7.13
C GLU A 23 7.38 -9.73 7.27
N GLU A 24 7.34 -10.42 8.41
CA GLU A 24 6.33 -11.42 8.71
C GLU A 24 4.92 -10.81 8.74
N ALA A 25 4.75 -9.67 9.41
CA ALA A 25 3.45 -9.00 9.47
C ALA A 25 2.98 -8.49 8.11
N PHE A 26 3.88 -7.92 7.31
CA PHE A 26 3.55 -7.45 5.96
C PHE A 26 3.20 -8.61 5.02
N ASN A 27 3.98 -9.70 5.07
CA ASN A 27 3.70 -10.90 4.27
C ASN A 27 2.37 -11.55 4.68
N ALA A 28 2.06 -11.59 5.98
CA ALA A 28 0.76 -12.05 6.45
C ALA A 28 -0.39 -11.21 5.87
N GLN A 29 -0.28 -9.88 5.88
CA GLN A 29 -1.30 -9.01 5.27
C GLN A 29 -1.48 -9.26 3.77
N MET A 30 -0.39 -9.45 3.02
CA MET A 30 -0.47 -9.79 1.60
C MET A 30 -1.16 -11.14 1.37
N VAL A 31 -0.84 -12.15 2.17
CA VAL A 31 -1.44 -13.49 2.09
C VAL A 31 -2.93 -13.44 2.40
N GLU A 32 -3.35 -12.76 3.48
CA GLU A 32 -4.77 -12.63 3.82
C GLU A 32 -5.53 -11.87 2.74
N SER A 33 -4.94 -10.79 2.20
CA SER A 33 -5.53 -10.07 1.07
C SER A 33 -5.72 -10.98 -0.14
N LEU A 34 -4.73 -11.78 -0.51
CA LEU A 34 -4.82 -12.72 -1.63
C LEU A 34 -5.85 -13.82 -1.38
N LYS A 35 -5.95 -14.35 -0.16
CA LYS A 35 -6.94 -15.39 0.18
C LYS A 35 -8.36 -14.91 -0.08
N VAL A 36 -8.70 -13.68 0.32
CA VAL A 36 -10.04 -13.11 0.08
C VAL A 36 -10.36 -13.08 -1.41
N PHE A 37 -9.42 -12.59 -2.23
CA PHE A 37 -9.61 -12.49 -3.68
C PHE A 37 -9.64 -13.85 -4.39
N LEU A 38 -8.77 -14.78 -4.00
CA LEU A 38 -8.67 -16.11 -4.61
C LEU A 38 -9.81 -17.04 -4.19
N ALA A 39 -10.54 -16.73 -3.11
CA ALA A 39 -11.68 -17.50 -2.64
C ALA A 39 -12.99 -17.24 -3.43
N ILE A 40 -12.99 -16.33 -4.41
CA ILE A 40 -14.18 -16.01 -5.22
C ILE A 40 -14.85 -17.26 -5.83
N PRO A 41 -14.14 -18.15 -6.55
CA PRO A 41 -14.75 -19.37 -7.10
C PRO A 41 -15.27 -20.30 -5.98
N ASP A 42 -14.52 -20.50 -4.91
CA ASP A 42 -14.95 -21.35 -3.78
C ASP A 42 -16.24 -20.81 -3.13
N LYS A 43 -16.35 -19.48 -2.99
CA LYS A 43 -17.56 -18.81 -2.49
C LYS A 43 -18.75 -18.99 -3.44
N ASN A 44 -18.52 -18.95 -4.75
CA ASN A 44 -19.57 -19.23 -5.75
C ASN A 44 -20.10 -20.66 -5.67
N ASP A 45 -19.22 -21.63 -5.36
CA ASP A 45 -19.59 -23.05 -5.26
C ASP A 45 -20.28 -23.40 -3.94
N THR A 46 -19.94 -22.69 -2.86
CA THR A 46 -20.40 -23.02 -1.50
C THR A 46 -21.59 -22.20 -1.02
N LEU A 47 -21.70 -20.95 -1.46
CA LEU A 47 -22.79 -20.05 -1.08
C LEU A 47 -23.94 -20.16 -2.08
N ARG A 48 -25.12 -19.70 -1.65
CA ARG A 48 -26.30 -19.72 -2.50
C ARG A 48 -26.21 -18.60 -3.54
N LEU A 49 -26.13 -18.98 -4.81
CA LEU A 49 -26.16 -18.03 -5.93
C LEU A 49 -27.51 -17.30 -6.02
N LEU A 50 -27.45 -15.98 -6.15
CA LEU A 50 -28.61 -15.10 -6.35
C LEU A 50 -28.68 -14.57 -7.78
N ASP A 51 -27.55 -14.11 -8.34
CA ASP A 51 -27.45 -13.64 -9.72
C ASP A 51 -26.01 -13.70 -10.25
N GLY A 52 -25.85 -13.65 -11.58
CA GLY A 52 -24.57 -13.91 -12.23
C GLY A 52 -24.04 -15.31 -11.94
N HIS A 53 -22.81 -15.60 -12.32
CA HIS A 53 -22.06 -16.77 -11.86
C HIS A 53 -20.60 -16.58 -12.28
N ILE A 54 -19.68 -16.69 -11.34
CA ILE A 54 -18.24 -16.78 -11.63
C ILE A 54 -17.85 -18.21 -11.33
N ASP A 55 -17.79 -19.04 -12.36
CA ASP A 55 -17.31 -20.40 -12.21
C ASP A 55 -15.76 -20.43 -12.16
N PRO A 56 -15.15 -21.58 -11.81
CA PRO A 56 -13.69 -21.71 -11.80
C PRO A 56 -13.02 -21.47 -13.16
N GLU A 57 -13.72 -21.65 -14.27
CA GLU A 57 -13.20 -21.50 -15.63
C GLU A 57 -13.13 -20.01 -16.02
N ASP A 58 -14.19 -19.25 -15.75
CA ASP A 58 -14.26 -17.80 -15.88
C ASP A 58 -13.19 -17.12 -15.03
N PHE A 59 -13.06 -17.53 -13.76
CA PHE A 59 -12.04 -16.99 -12.87
C PHE A 59 -10.62 -17.33 -13.36
N SER A 60 -10.41 -18.57 -13.83
CA SER A 60 -9.12 -18.98 -14.40
C SER A 60 -8.79 -18.19 -15.67
N LEU A 61 -9.77 -17.92 -16.53
CA LEU A 61 -9.59 -17.12 -17.74
C LEU A 61 -9.23 -15.67 -17.39
N PHE A 62 -9.93 -15.08 -16.42
CA PHE A 62 -9.62 -13.74 -15.89
C PHE A 62 -8.18 -13.69 -15.34
N MET A 63 -7.75 -14.72 -14.62
CA MET A 63 -6.40 -14.84 -14.08
C MET A 63 -5.32 -15.15 -15.13
N ALA A 64 -5.70 -15.71 -16.29
CA ALA A 64 -4.77 -16.00 -17.39
C ALA A 64 -4.46 -14.77 -18.26
N ARG A 65 -5.24 -13.69 -18.15
CA ARG A 65 -5.02 -12.46 -18.92
C ARG A 65 -3.66 -11.83 -18.56
N PRO A 66 -2.81 -11.46 -19.54
CA PRO A 66 -1.48 -10.91 -19.29
C PRO A 66 -1.53 -9.41 -18.97
N TYR A 67 -2.32 -9.03 -17.98
CA TYR A 67 -2.49 -7.64 -17.52
C TYR A 67 -2.06 -7.48 -16.07
N PHE A 68 -2.01 -6.23 -15.60
CA PHE A 68 -1.83 -5.97 -14.18
C PHE A 68 -3.18 -6.08 -13.49
N ASN A 69 -3.18 -6.68 -12.30
CA ASN A 69 -4.38 -6.82 -11.48
C ASN A 69 -4.25 -5.98 -10.22
N HIS A 70 -5.24 -5.12 -10.02
CA HIS A 70 -5.51 -4.50 -8.74
C HIS A 70 -6.81 -5.06 -8.19
N PHE A 71 -6.75 -5.65 -7.00
CA PHE A 71 -7.94 -6.13 -6.34
C PHE A 71 -8.13 -5.48 -4.98
N THR A 72 -9.38 -5.30 -4.60
CA THR A 72 -9.76 -4.77 -3.29
C THR A 72 -11.06 -5.38 -2.81
N TYR A 73 -11.35 -5.21 -1.52
CA TYR A 73 -12.57 -5.70 -0.90
C TYR A 73 -12.95 -4.79 0.27
N PHE A 74 -14.25 -4.63 0.51
CA PHE A 74 -14.78 -3.76 1.55
C PHE A 74 -16.27 -4.03 1.82
N ASP A 75 -16.76 -3.57 2.97
CA ASP A 75 -18.19 -3.54 3.28
C ASP A 75 -18.88 -2.54 2.34
N TYR A 76 -19.82 -3.05 1.55
CA TYR A 76 -20.51 -2.30 0.52
C TYR A 76 -21.78 -1.65 1.08
N ASP A 77 -21.87 -0.32 0.95
CA ASP A 77 -23.04 0.47 1.31
C ASP A 77 -23.88 0.79 0.06
N PRO A 78 -25.05 0.16 -0.15
CA PRO A 78 -25.90 0.43 -1.31
C PRO A 78 -26.48 1.86 -1.35
N SER A 79 -26.38 2.62 -0.26
CA SER A 79 -26.88 4.00 -0.20
C SER A 79 -25.91 5.04 -0.76
N ALA A 80 -24.65 4.65 -1.00
CA ALA A 80 -23.60 5.52 -1.52
C ALA A 80 -23.16 5.08 -2.93
N PRO A 81 -22.77 6.00 -3.84
CA PRO A 81 -22.32 5.62 -5.17
C PRO A 81 -21.08 4.71 -5.14
N PHE A 82 -21.13 3.57 -5.83
CA PHE A 82 -20.06 2.56 -5.85
C PHE A 82 -18.70 3.14 -6.23
N GLY A 83 -18.62 3.99 -7.27
CA GLY A 83 -17.35 4.58 -7.71
C GLY A 83 -16.61 5.33 -6.60
N LYS A 84 -17.32 6.07 -5.75
CA LYS A 84 -16.70 6.77 -4.60
C LYS A 84 -16.21 5.81 -3.53
N GLN A 85 -16.95 4.72 -3.30
CA GLN A 85 -16.54 3.68 -2.36
C GLN A 85 -15.31 2.93 -2.87
N LEU A 86 -15.23 2.64 -4.17
CA LEU A 86 -14.09 1.99 -4.80
C LEU A 86 -12.82 2.86 -4.70
N GLU A 87 -12.92 4.16 -4.97
CA GLU A 87 -11.81 5.12 -4.82
C GLU A 87 -11.35 5.24 -3.36
N ALA A 88 -12.28 5.23 -2.41
CA ALA A 88 -11.96 5.32 -0.98
C ALA A 88 -11.32 4.04 -0.42
N ASN A 89 -11.66 2.88 -0.99
CA ASN A 89 -11.25 1.57 -0.50
C ASN A 89 -10.27 0.86 -1.43
N THR A 90 -9.34 1.58 -2.08
CA THR A 90 -8.27 0.94 -2.84
C THR A 90 -7.35 0.11 -1.94
N ASN A 91 -6.82 -1.01 -2.45
CA ASN A 91 -5.92 -1.85 -1.67
C ASN A 91 -4.54 -1.19 -1.56
N ALA A 92 -4.22 -0.69 -0.37
CA ALA A 92 -2.98 0.02 -0.10
C ALA A 92 -1.71 -0.84 -0.28
N LEU A 93 -1.83 -2.17 -0.24
CA LEU A 93 -0.74 -3.11 -0.46
C LEU A 93 -0.35 -3.21 -1.94
N LEU A 94 -1.27 -2.89 -2.85
CA LEU A 94 -1.05 -2.96 -4.29
C LEU A 94 -0.68 -1.59 -4.85
N LEU A 95 -0.01 -1.59 -6.00
CA LEU A 95 0.13 -0.38 -6.78
C LEU A 95 -1.27 0.13 -7.18
N PRO A 96 -1.54 1.44 -7.09
CA PRO A 96 -2.80 2.01 -7.54
C PRO A 96 -3.09 1.63 -9.00
N PRO A 97 -4.34 1.28 -9.34
CA PRO A 97 -4.71 0.92 -10.70
C PRO A 97 -4.71 2.14 -11.61
N GLU A 98 -4.56 1.88 -12.91
CA GLU A 98 -4.96 2.81 -13.97
C GLU A 98 -6.42 2.54 -14.36
N THR A 99 -6.90 3.18 -15.43
CA THR A 99 -8.22 2.89 -16.00
C THR A 99 -8.38 1.38 -16.26
N PRO A 100 -9.43 0.74 -15.70
CA PRO A 100 -9.66 -0.68 -15.92
C PRO A 100 -10.03 -0.96 -17.37
N ILE A 101 -9.60 -2.11 -17.87
CA ILE A 101 -9.97 -2.66 -19.19
C ILE A 101 -10.91 -3.86 -19.08
N GLU A 102 -10.74 -4.66 -18.01
CA GLU A 102 -11.60 -5.76 -17.63
C GLU A 102 -11.78 -5.68 -16.11
N ALA A 103 -12.93 -6.10 -15.63
CA ALA A 103 -13.24 -6.13 -14.21
C ALA A 103 -13.93 -7.43 -13.84
N LEU A 104 -13.76 -7.84 -12.59
CA LEU A 104 -14.47 -8.95 -11.99
C LEU A 104 -14.94 -8.54 -10.61
N PHE A 105 -16.16 -8.87 -10.21
CA PHE A 105 -16.60 -8.63 -8.84
C PHE A 105 -17.52 -9.71 -8.28
N LEU A 106 -17.42 -9.93 -6.98
CA LEU A 106 -18.31 -10.78 -6.20
C LEU A 106 -18.99 -9.90 -5.15
N ILE A 107 -20.33 -9.94 -5.08
CA ILE A 107 -21.09 -9.35 -3.97
C ILE A 107 -21.66 -10.47 -3.11
N GLU A 108 -21.33 -10.43 -1.83
CA GLU A 108 -21.93 -11.27 -0.80
C GLU A 108 -23.00 -10.46 -0.09
N VAL A 109 -24.25 -10.90 -0.15
CA VAL A 109 -25.41 -10.24 0.44
C VAL A 109 -25.85 -11.02 1.68
N PRO A 110 -26.15 -10.36 2.82
CA PRO A 110 -26.66 -11.05 4.01
C PRO A 110 -28.00 -11.74 3.73
N SER A 111 -28.36 -12.74 4.53
CA SER A 111 -29.64 -13.44 4.36
C SER A 111 -30.84 -12.49 4.42
N GLY A 112 -31.67 -12.54 3.39
CA GLY A 112 -32.82 -11.63 3.25
C GLY A 112 -32.47 -10.18 2.88
N GLY A 113 -31.21 -9.89 2.55
CA GLY A 113 -30.79 -8.63 1.97
C GLY A 113 -31.27 -8.44 0.53
N ASP A 114 -31.13 -7.24 -0.01
CA ASP A 114 -31.54 -6.91 -1.38
C ASP A 114 -30.50 -7.46 -2.38
N PRO A 115 -30.88 -8.42 -3.25
CA PRO A 115 -29.97 -8.96 -4.25
C PRO A 115 -29.75 -8.01 -5.43
N THR A 116 -30.47 -6.90 -5.56
CA THR A 116 -30.40 -5.99 -6.71
C THR A 116 -29.34 -4.89 -6.57
N VAL A 117 -28.62 -4.86 -5.45
CA VAL A 117 -27.60 -3.84 -5.14
C VAL A 117 -26.41 -3.80 -6.11
N PHE A 118 -26.25 -4.84 -6.93
CA PHE A 118 -25.21 -4.92 -7.97
C PHE A 118 -25.47 -4.02 -9.18
N TYR A 119 -26.70 -3.53 -9.40
CA TYR A 119 -27.01 -2.68 -10.56
C TYR A 119 -26.19 -1.38 -10.56
N ASP A 120 -25.91 -0.79 -9.39
CA ASP A 120 -25.05 0.40 -9.29
C ASP A 120 -23.60 0.09 -9.71
N VAL A 121 -23.11 -1.10 -9.34
CA VAL A 121 -21.78 -1.59 -9.72
C VAL A 121 -21.68 -1.82 -11.23
N LEU A 122 -22.71 -2.45 -11.82
CA LEU A 122 -22.78 -2.64 -13.28
C LEU A 122 -22.85 -1.31 -14.03
N GLN A 123 -23.64 -0.36 -13.52
CA GLN A 123 -23.77 0.96 -14.14
C GLN A 123 -22.42 1.69 -14.13
N TYR A 124 -21.69 1.65 -13.02
CA TYR A 124 -20.36 2.25 -12.91
C TYR A 124 -19.39 1.69 -13.96
N PHE A 125 -19.31 0.37 -14.13
CA PHE A 125 -18.42 -0.23 -15.14
C PHE A 125 -18.90 0.03 -16.56
N ASN A 126 -20.21 0.07 -16.79
CA ASN A 126 -20.79 0.43 -18.07
C ASN A 126 -20.44 1.88 -18.48
N ASP A 127 -20.46 2.83 -17.54
CA ASP A 127 -20.04 4.22 -17.77
C ASP A 127 -18.56 4.31 -18.17
N LEU A 128 -17.74 3.34 -17.75
CA LEU A 128 -16.33 3.20 -18.13
C LEU A 128 -16.11 2.38 -19.42
N ASN A 129 -17.18 1.88 -20.05
CA ASN A 129 -17.13 0.92 -21.16
C ASN A 129 -16.36 -0.38 -20.84
N VAL A 130 -16.44 -0.82 -19.58
CA VAL A 130 -15.88 -2.09 -19.12
C VAL A 130 -17.03 -3.05 -18.86
N ALA A 131 -16.95 -4.26 -19.40
CA ALA A 131 -17.93 -5.32 -19.14
C ALA A 131 -17.40 -6.22 -18.01
N PRO A 132 -17.95 -6.13 -16.78
CA PRO A 132 -17.45 -6.93 -15.67
C PRO A 132 -18.00 -8.37 -15.73
N ILE A 133 -17.17 -9.34 -15.32
CA ILE A 133 -17.64 -10.67 -14.93
C ILE A 133 -18.12 -10.56 -13.48
N TYR A 134 -19.29 -11.09 -13.15
CA TYR A 134 -19.83 -10.89 -11.80
C TYR A 134 -20.62 -12.07 -11.26
N SER A 135 -20.74 -12.08 -9.94
CA SER A 135 -21.62 -12.97 -9.20
C SER A 135 -22.15 -12.26 -7.95
N VAL A 136 -23.38 -12.61 -7.59
CA VAL A 136 -24.07 -12.18 -6.37
C VAL A 136 -24.48 -13.44 -5.62
N VAL A 137 -24.03 -13.59 -4.38
CA VAL A 137 -24.29 -14.75 -3.54
C VAL A 137 -24.88 -14.33 -2.19
N GLU A 138 -25.71 -15.19 -1.60
CA GLU A 138 -26.21 -15.02 -0.25
C GLU A 138 -25.21 -15.61 0.76
N ASN A 139 -24.68 -14.77 1.65
CA ASN A 139 -23.79 -15.16 2.73
C ASN A 139 -24.48 -14.90 4.09
N PRO A 140 -24.93 -15.94 4.82
CA PRO A 140 -25.63 -15.79 6.10
C PRO A 140 -24.74 -15.33 7.25
N GLU A 141 -23.41 -15.38 7.09
CA GLU A 141 -22.45 -14.99 8.14
C GLU A 141 -22.20 -13.47 8.20
N LEU A 142 -22.66 -12.73 7.19
CA LEU A 142 -22.48 -11.28 7.11
C LEU A 142 -23.68 -10.51 7.68
N GLU A 143 -23.39 -9.35 8.27
CA GLU A 143 -24.42 -8.41 8.73
C GLU A 143 -24.72 -7.31 7.69
N ALA A 144 -23.78 -7.07 6.77
CA ALA A 144 -23.88 -6.07 5.70
C ALA A 144 -23.36 -6.65 4.38
N PRO A 145 -23.75 -6.10 3.21
CA PRO A 145 -23.20 -6.52 1.95
C PRO A 145 -21.67 -6.32 1.92
N PHE A 146 -20.96 -7.27 1.33
CA PHE A 146 -19.51 -7.22 1.18
C PHE A 146 -19.17 -7.41 -0.29
N ILE A 147 -18.25 -6.59 -0.82
CA ILE A 147 -17.84 -6.67 -2.22
C ILE A 147 -16.35 -6.97 -2.32
N THR A 148 -16.01 -7.88 -3.23
CA THR A 148 -14.64 -8.13 -3.68
C THR A 148 -14.54 -7.78 -5.16
N VAL A 149 -13.57 -6.96 -5.55
CA VAL A 149 -13.41 -6.44 -6.92
C VAL A 149 -11.98 -6.70 -7.39
N GLY A 150 -11.83 -7.21 -8.60
CA GLY A 150 -10.57 -7.28 -9.35
C GLY A 150 -10.63 -6.39 -10.59
N LEU A 151 -9.59 -5.62 -10.83
CA LEU A 151 -9.47 -4.67 -11.92
C LEU A 151 -8.23 -5.01 -12.74
N LEU A 152 -8.41 -5.39 -14.00
CA LEU A 152 -7.31 -5.53 -14.93
C LEU A 152 -7.05 -4.20 -15.60
N TYR A 153 -5.78 -3.81 -15.66
CA TYR A 153 -5.35 -2.61 -16.36
C TYR A 153 -4.06 -2.90 -17.13
N SER A 154 -3.91 -2.18 -18.25
CA SER A 154 -2.70 -2.22 -19.06
C SER A 154 -1.78 -1.09 -18.65
N ARG A 155 -0.48 -1.39 -18.55
CA ARG A 155 0.54 -0.37 -18.27
C ARG A 155 1.83 -0.70 -19.00
N LYS A 156 2.54 0.30 -19.50
CA LYS A 156 3.85 0.05 -20.14
C LYS A 156 4.94 -0.04 -19.06
N PRO A 157 5.91 -0.97 -19.19
CA PRO A 157 7.04 -1.06 -18.26
C PRO A 157 7.82 0.26 -18.09
N ALA A 158 7.92 1.07 -19.14
CA ALA A 158 8.54 2.40 -19.09
C ALA A 158 7.79 3.36 -18.16
N GLU A 159 6.46 3.33 -18.18
CA GLU A 159 5.61 4.18 -17.33
C GLU A 159 5.75 3.78 -15.85
N LEU A 160 5.94 2.49 -15.55
CA LEU A 160 6.23 2.01 -14.20
C LEU A 160 7.60 2.50 -13.70
N LEU A 161 8.61 2.50 -14.57
CA LEU A 161 9.95 2.99 -14.23
C LEU A 161 9.95 4.51 -14.02
N ASP A 162 9.24 5.25 -14.86
CA ASP A 162 9.10 6.70 -14.73
C ASP A 162 8.37 7.08 -13.43
N ASP A 163 7.31 6.36 -13.08
CA ASP A 163 6.61 6.55 -11.80
C ASP A 163 7.51 6.25 -10.60
N PHE A 164 8.30 5.18 -10.68
CA PHE A 164 9.27 4.83 -9.66
C PHE A 164 10.32 5.93 -9.49
N ASN A 165 10.87 6.43 -10.60
CA ASN A 165 11.86 7.51 -10.60
C ASN A 165 11.27 8.80 -10.03
N LYS A 166 10.06 9.19 -10.48
CA LYS A 166 9.36 10.38 -9.99
C LYS A 166 9.05 10.29 -8.49
N ARG A 167 8.58 9.14 -8.01
CA ARG A 167 8.33 8.93 -6.57
C ARG A 167 9.63 8.93 -5.77
N ASN A 168 10.71 8.37 -6.29
CA ASN A 168 12.03 8.44 -5.64
C ASN A 168 12.55 9.87 -5.57
N GLU A 169 12.40 10.65 -6.62
CA GLU A 169 12.74 12.08 -6.64
C GLU A 169 11.90 12.86 -5.63
N GLN A 170 10.60 12.63 -5.56
CA GLN A 170 9.72 13.23 -4.55
C GLN A 170 10.14 12.83 -3.12
N HIS A 171 10.45 11.56 -2.87
CA HIS A 171 10.96 11.11 -1.57
C HIS A 171 12.32 11.71 -1.24
N ALA A 172 13.21 11.85 -2.23
CA ALA A 172 14.50 12.52 -2.06
C ALA A 172 14.30 14.00 -1.71
N GLN A 173 13.41 14.71 -2.41
CA GLN A 173 13.06 16.09 -2.12
C GLN A 173 12.42 16.24 -0.74
N VAL A 174 11.53 15.33 -0.32
CA VAL A 174 10.93 15.35 1.03
C VAL A 174 11.99 15.06 2.10
N LYS A 175 12.92 14.13 1.87
CA LYS A 175 14.05 13.89 2.78
C LYS A 175 14.98 15.08 2.86
N VAL A 176 15.33 15.69 1.74
CA VAL A 176 16.14 16.93 1.69
C VAL A 176 15.42 18.06 2.41
N ARG A 177 14.11 18.24 2.20
CA ARG A 177 13.30 19.24 2.91
C ARG A 177 13.24 18.97 4.41
N LYS A 178 13.03 17.73 4.83
CA LYS A 178 13.09 17.35 6.27
C LYS A 178 14.48 17.56 6.87
N SER A 179 15.55 17.29 6.13
CA SER A 179 16.93 17.57 6.56
C SER A 179 17.21 19.08 6.65
N LEU A 180 16.62 19.88 5.76
CA LEU A 180 16.69 21.34 5.79
C LEU A 180 15.84 21.93 6.94
N GLU A 181 14.68 21.37 7.24
CA GLU A 181 13.84 21.72 8.39
C GLU A 181 14.48 21.26 9.72
N GLN A 182 15.29 20.20 9.70
CA GLN A 182 16.12 19.71 10.81
C GLN A 182 17.45 20.47 10.96
N TYR A 183 17.63 21.64 10.34
CA TYR A 183 18.68 22.57 10.75
C TYR A 183 18.40 23.08 12.17
N VAL A 184 18.75 22.25 13.15
CA VAL A 184 19.07 22.71 14.49
C VAL A 184 20.37 23.49 14.33
N ASP A 185 20.30 24.81 14.52
CA ASP A 185 21.51 25.58 14.82
C ASP A 185 22.09 24.98 16.10
N LEU A 186 23.07 24.10 15.94
CA LEU A 186 23.88 23.66 17.06
C LEU A 186 24.61 24.91 17.54
N PRO A 187 24.33 25.42 18.76
CA PRO A 187 25.08 26.54 19.28
C PRO A 187 26.55 26.13 19.28
N ARG A 188 27.39 26.90 18.59
CA ARG A 188 28.84 26.77 18.71
C ARG A 188 29.18 26.92 20.18
N LEU A 189 29.42 25.80 20.84
CA LEU A 189 29.98 25.78 22.17
C LEU A 189 31.46 26.16 22.00
N ASP A 190 31.75 27.46 22.00
CA ASP A 190 33.12 27.96 22.13
C ASP A 190 33.57 27.69 23.57
N VAL A 191 33.92 26.43 23.83
CA VAL A 191 34.57 26.03 25.07
C VAL A 191 35.99 26.57 24.99
N SER A 192 36.21 27.75 25.56
CA SER A 192 37.55 28.25 25.84
C SER A 192 38.21 27.29 26.84
N LEU A 193 38.93 26.30 26.31
CA LEU A 193 39.65 25.25 27.04
C LEU A 193 40.56 25.81 28.13
N GLU A 194 40.99 27.07 28.01
CA GLU A 194 41.77 27.78 29.04
C GLU A 194 41.03 27.98 30.37
N LYS A 195 39.72 28.28 30.34
CA LYS A 195 38.95 28.56 31.57
C LYS A 195 38.61 27.28 32.33
N GLU A 196 38.33 26.19 31.61
CA GLU A 196 38.10 24.88 32.23
C GLU A 196 39.40 24.26 32.75
N ALA A 197 40.52 24.38 32.01
CA ALA A 197 41.83 23.93 32.48
C ALA A 197 42.29 24.67 33.75
N LYS A 198 42.13 26.00 33.81
CA LYS A 198 42.43 26.81 35.01
C LYS A 198 41.53 26.47 36.20
N ARG A 199 40.27 26.09 35.98
CA ARG A 199 39.37 25.65 37.07
C ARG A 199 39.73 24.25 37.59
N ALA A 200 40.10 23.33 36.71
CA ALA A 200 40.50 21.97 37.08
C ALA A 200 41.86 21.93 37.80
N ALA A 201 42.83 22.75 37.37
CA ALA A 201 44.15 22.84 38.01
C ALA A 201 44.07 23.41 39.44
N LYS A 202 43.24 24.46 39.64
CA LYS A 202 42.97 25.04 40.96
C LYS A 202 42.29 24.08 41.94
N GLN A 203 41.53 23.09 41.45
CA GLN A 203 40.87 22.08 42.28
C GLN A 203 41.76 20.88 42.62
N ARG A 204 42.82 20.61 41.86
CA ARG A 204 43.72 19.45 42.08
C ARG A 204 45.11 19.79 42.62
N GLY A 205 45.46 21.07 42.75
CA GLY A 205 46.70 21.49 43.42
C GLY A 205 47.98 21.08 42.69
N SER A 206 47.95 20.96 41.36
CA SER A 206 49.11 20.61 40.54
C SER A 206 49.18 21.54 39.32
N ASP A 207 49.64 22.78 39.54
CA ASP A 207 49.64 23.82 38.50
C ASP A 207 50.76 23.66 37.44
N GLU A 208 51.78 22.83 37.66
CA GLU A 208 52.96 22.81 36.76
C GLU A 208 52.92 21.74 35.64
N ASP A 209 52.25 20.60 35.84
CA ASP A 209 52.37 19.46 34.89
C ASP A 209 51.47 19.56 33.65
N ILE A 210 50.28 20.16 33.76
CA ILE A 210 49.28 20.12 32.67
C ILE A 210 49.63 21.08 31.53
N LEU A 211 50.23 22.24 31.85
CA LEU A 211 50.66 23.23 30.85
C LEU A 211 51.82 22.72 29.98
N GLN A 212 52.73 21.93 30.54
CA GLN A 212 53.82 21.34 29.76
C GLN A 212 53.33 20.23 28.83
N VAL A 213 52.36 19.42 29.27
CA VAL A 213 51.76 18.36 28.45
C VAL A 213 50.98 18.95 27.26
N LEU A 214 50.24 20.04 27.46
CA LEU A 214 49.51 20.70 26.37
C LEU A 214 50.43 21.37 25.34
N LYS A 215 51.57 21.95 25.77
CA LYS A 215 52.62 22.43 24.84
C LYS A 215 53.26 21.29 24.05
N ARG A 216 53.49 20.13 24.67
CA ARG A 216 54.05 18.95 23.99
C ARG A 216 53.11 18.33 22.95
N LEU A 217 51.80 18.45 23.15
CA LEU A 217 50.78 17.92 22.24
C LEU A 217 50.41 18.89 21.10
N GLY A 218 51.05 20.06 21.02
CA GLY A 218 50.84 21.04 19.94
C GLY A 218 49.42 21.64 19.88
N LYS A 219 48.69 21.59 21.00
CA LYS A 219 47.31 22.12 21.12
C LYS A 219 47.25 23.49 21.79
N LEU A 220 48.40 24.17 21.85
CA LEU A 220 48.63 25.55 22.28
C LEU A 220 49.56 26.22 21.28
#